data_AF-A0A3M1BDE1-F1
#
_entry.id   AF-A0A3M1BDE1-F1
#
_cell.length_a   1.000
_cell.length_b   1.000
_cell.length_c   1.000
_cell.angle_alpha   90.00
_cell.angle_beta   90.00
_cell.angle_gamma   90.00
#
_symmetry.space_group_name_H-M   'P 1'
#
loop_
_entity.id
_entity.type
_entity.pdbx_description
1 polymer ?
#
loop_
_entity_poly.entity_id
_entity_poly.type
_entity_poly.pdbx_seq_one_letter_code
_entity_poly.pdbx_strand_id
1 'polypeptide(L)'
;TNEEALSLAAGERIFAEIQKVGANEAGLKHLNSIIQIIEALDVLDVHPELWKTQNLYYQLTEGYRRGDWVYINKEWQSSFEELGRLLKIAIK
;
A
#
# COMPACT_ATOMS: atom_id res chain seq x y z
N THR A 1 13.44 -15.47 15.88
CA THR A 1 14.60 -14.58 15.61
C THR A 1 14.97 -14.39 14.14
N ASN A 2 14.44 -15.14 13.16
CA ASN A 2 14.60 -14.82 11.73
C ASN A 2 13.30 -14.21 11.13
N GLU A 3 12.16 -14.76 11.52
CA GLU A 3 10.83 -14.33 11.04
C GLU A 3 10.47 -12.89 11.44
N GLU A 4 10.73 -12.49 12.69
CA GLU A 4 10.48 -11.11 13.15
C GLU A 4 11.34 -10.09 12.40
N ALA A 5 12.62 -10.41 12.16
CA ALA A 5 13.51 -9.56 11.39
C ALA A 5 13.08 -9.47 9.91
N LEU A 6 12.62 -10.57 9.33
CA LEU A 6 12.07 -10.61 7.97
C LEU A 6 10.77 -9.80 7.88
N SER A 7 9.86 -9.97 8.84
CA SER A 7 8.59 -9.25 8.94
C SER A 7 8.82 -7.74 9.00
N LEU A 8 9.74 -7.30 9.88
CA LEU A 8 10.11 -5.90 10.00
C LEU A 8 10.75 -5.36 8.72
N ALA A 9 11.74 -6.07 8.15
CA ALA A 9 12.43 -5.63 6.94
C ALA A 9 11.49 -5.55 5.73
N ALA A 10 10.57 -6.50 5.58
CA ALA A 10 9.54 -6.47 4.54
C ALA A 10 8.60 -5.28 4.73
N GLY A 11 8.15 -5.03 5.97
CA GLY A 11 7.30 -3.89 6.31
C GLY A 11 7.97 -2.54 5.99
N GLU A 12 9.23 -2.37 6.37
CA GLU A 12 10.00 -1.15 6.07
C GLU A 12 10.25 -0.98 4.57
N ARG A 13 10.51 -2.07 3.85
CA ARG A 13 10.66 -2.02 2.39
C ARG A 13 9.37 -1.58 1.70
N ILE A 14 8.24 -2.16 2.08
CA ILE A 14 6.92 -1.81 1.54
C ILE A 14 6.61 -0.34 1.81
N PHE A 15 6.85 0.13 3.04
CA PHE A 15 6.66 1.53 3.42
C PHE A 15 7.48 2.48 2.54
N ALA A 16 8.78 2.18 2.35
CA ALA A 16 9.66 3.00 1.52
C ALA A 16 9.25 3.04 0.04
N GLU A 17 8.66 1.97 -0.50
CA GLU A 17 8.18 1.94 -1.89
C GLU A 17 6.87 2.71 -2.06
N ILE A 18 5.94 2.61 -1.12
CA ILE A 18 4.68 3.38 -1.17
C ILE A 18 4.96 4.89 -1.18
N GLN A 19 5.98 5.36 -0.45
CA GLN A 19 6.37 6.77 -0.47
C GLN A 19 6.84 7.28 -1.84
N LYS A 20 7.23 6.39 -2.76
CA LYS A 20 7.68 6.72 -4.12
C LYS A 20 6.55 6.68 -5.15
N VAL A 21 5.36 6.24 -4.74
CA VAL A 21 4.19 6.18 -5.61
C VAL A 21 3.78 7.59 -6.01
N GLY A 22 4.02 7.92 -7.27
CA GLY A 22 3.61 9.20 -7.87
C GLY A 22 2.20 9.16 -8.45
N ALA A 23 1.60 10.33 -8.65
CA ALA A 23 0.32 10.45 -9.33
C ALA A 23 0.47 10.39 -10.87
N ASN A 24 0.96 9.27 -11.42
CA ASN A 24 1.14 9.06 -12.86
C ASN A 24 1.13 7.56 -13.23
N GLU A 25 1.27 7.23 -14.52
CA GLU A 25 1.27 5.84 -15.01
C GLU A 25 2.40 4.99 -14.40
N ALA A 26 3.58 5.58 -14.16
CA ALA A 26 4.68 4.88 -13.50
C ALA A 26 4.35 4.57 -12.03
N GLY A 27 3.66 5.48 -11.34
CA GLY A 27 3.12 5.27 -10.00
C GLY A 27 2.06 4.16 -9.98
N LEU A 28 1.20 4.08 -11.00
CA LEU A 28 0.25 2.98 -11.17
C LEU A 28 0.93 1.62 -11.22
N LYS A 29 1.95 1.49 -12.08
CA LYS A 29 2.75 0.26 -12.17
C LYS A 29 3.42 -0.05 -10.82
N HIS A 30 3.94 0.96 -10.14
CA HIS A 30 4.62 0.78 -8.86
C HIS A 30 3.69 0.29 -7.75
N LEU A 31 2.48 0.85 -7.62
CA LEU A 31 1.49 0.38 -6.66
C LEU A 31 1.06 -1.06 -6.94
N ASN A 32 0.81 -1.41 -8.21
CA ASN A 32 0.43 -2.76 -8.58
C ASN A 32 1.54 -3.76 -8.20
N SER A 33 2.81 -3.39 -8.38
CA SER A 33 3.93 -4.22 -7.91
C SER A 33 3.93 -4.38 -6.38
N ILE A 34 3.61 -3.34 -5.63
CA ILE A 34 3.55 -3.41 -4.15
C ILE A 34 2.42 -4.34 -3.69
N ILE A 35 1.24 -4.24 -4.31
CA ILE A 35 0.09 -5.13 -4.07
C ILE A 35 0.51 -6.59 -4.31
N GLN A 36 1.11 -6.89 -5.45
CA GLN A 36 1.57 -8.23 -5.78
C GLN A 36 2.61 -8.75 -4.78
N ILE A 37 3.51 -7.90 -4.27
CA ILE A 37 4.47 -8.27 -3.24
C ILE A 37 3.77 -8.62 -1.94
N ILE A 38 2.79 -7.82 -1.50
CA ILE A 38 2.04 -8.10 -0.27
C ILE A 38 1.28 -9.43 -0.39
N GLU A 39 0.63 -9.67 -1.54
CA GLU A 39 -0.07 -10.93 -1.81
C GLU A 39 0.88 -12.14 -1.84
N ALA A 40 2.05 -12.00 -2.48
CA ALA A 40 3.06 -13.06 -2.52
C ALA A 40 3.60 -13.39 -1.13
N LEU A 41 3.77 -12.39 -0.25
CA LEU A 41 4.19 -12.59 1.12
C LEU A 41 3.12 -13.35 1.93
N ASP A 42 1.83 -13.04 1.73
CA ASP A 42 0.72 -13.77 2.35
C ASP A 42 0.70 -15.25 1.94
N VAL A 43 0.91 -15.54 0.65
CA VAL A 43 1.04 -16.92 0.14
C VAL A 43 2.21 -17.68 0.78
N LEU A 44 3.29 -16.97 1.12
CA LEU A 44 4.48 -17.54 1.76
C LEU A 44 4.38 -17.60 3.29
N ASP A 45 3.22 -17.27 3.87
CA ASP A 45 2.99 -17.15 5.32
C ASP A 45 3.95 -16.17 6.01
N VAL A 46 4.41 -15.15 5.26
CA VAL A 46 5.21 -14.04 5.77
C VAL A 46 4.30 -12.86 6.03
N HIS A 47 4.17 -12.47 7.30
CA HIS A 47 3.29 -11.38 7.74
C HIS A 47 4.11 -10.14 8.06
N PRO A 48 4.21 -9.14 7.16
CA PRO A 48 5.03 -7.95 7.41
C PRO A 48 4.39 -7.02 8.43
N GLU A 49 5.21 -6.27 9.17
CA GLU A 49 4.70 -5.19 10.02
C GLU A 49 4.30 -3.97 9.15
N LEU A 50 3.00 -3.83 8.89
CA LEU A 50 2.47 -2.81 7.97
C LEU A 50 1.98 -1.53 8.63
N TRP A 51 2.17 -1.32 9.93
CA TRP A 51 1.59 -0.18 10.66
C TRP A 51 2.00 1.19 10.10
N LYS A 52 3.26 1.37 9.65
CA LYS A 52 3.72 2.62 9.01
C LYS A 52 2.99 2.86 7.70
N THR A 53 2.86 1.82 6.89
CA THR A 53 2.13 1.82 5.63
C THR A 53 0.65 2.11 5.83
N GLN A 54 0.03 1.49 6.83
CA GLN A 54 -1.36 1.71 7.22
C GLN A 54 -1.61 3.17 7.59
N ASN A 55 -0.72 3.77 8.40
CA ASN A 55 -0.82 5.18 8.79
C ASN A 55 -0.70 6.11 7.59
N LEU A 56 0.27 5.86 6.69
CA LEU A 56 0.42 6.63 5.47
C LEU A 56 -0.83 6.52 4.60
N TYR A 57 -1.29 5.29 4.32
CA TYR A 57 -2.50 5.04 3.53
C TYR A 57 -3.71 5.79 4.09
N TYR A 58 -3.93 5.72 5.41
CA TYR A 58 -5.01 6.46 6.06
C TYR A 58 -4.93 7.98 5.81
N GLN A 59 -3.74 8.58 5.93
CA GLN A 59 -3.54 10.00 5.62
C GLN A 59 -3.88 10.34 4.17
N LEU A 60 -3.51 9.47 3.21
CA LEU A 60 -3.86 9.66 1.80
C LEU A 60 -5.39 9.58 1.61
N THR A 61 -6.07 8.62 2.24
CA THR A 61 -7.53 8.47 2.15
C THR A 61 -8.27 9.70 2.65
N GLU A 62 -7.79 10.35 3.71
CA GLU A 62 -8.38 11.59 4.22
C GLU A 62 -8.28 12.73 3.20
N GLY A 63 -7.19 12.80 2.43
CA GLY A 63 -7.05 13.76 1.33
C GLY A 63 -8.10 13.55 0.23
N TYR A 64 -8.33 12.29 -0.18
CA TYR A 64 -9.38 11.95 -1.14
C TYR A 64 -10.80 12.22 -0.59
N ARG A 65 -11.07 11.91 0.68
CA ARG A 65 -12.38 12.15 1.32
C ARG A 65 -12.73 13.62 1.41
N ARG A 66 -11.76 14.47 1.73
CA ARG A 66 -11.96 15.93 1.78
C ARG A 66 -12.05 16.56 0.39
N GLY A 67 -11.76 15.81 -0.67
CA GLY A 67 -11.69 16.32 -2.03
C GLY A 67 -10.43 17.14 -2.30
N ASP A 68 -9.43 17.08 -1.40
CA ASP A 68 -8.14 17.70 -1.62
C ASP A 68 -7.44 17.03 -2.82
N TRP A 69 -7.69 15.73 -3.03
CA TRP A 69 -7.01 14.88 -3.99
C TRP A 69 -8.01 14.24 -4.95
N VAL A 70 -7.61 14.01 -6.20
CA VAL A 70 -8.44 13.37 -7.23
C VAL A 70 -7.69 12.19 -7.82
N TYR A 71 -8.38 11.05 -7.97
CA TYR A 71 -7.81 9.90 -8.67
C TYR A 71 -7.57 10.24 -10.14
N ILE A 72 -6.40 9.88 -10.66
CA ILE A 72 -6.00 10.19 -12.04
C ILE A 72 -6.91 9.48 -13.04
N ASN A 73 -7.31 8.24 -12.73
CA ASN A 73 -8.24 7.44 -13.51
C ASN A 73 -8.85 6.35 -12.62
N LYS A 74 -9.82 5.61 -13.16
CA LYS A 74 -10.52 4.52 -12.46
C LYS A 74 -9.61 3.37 -12.06
N GLU A 75 -8.65 3.02 -12.93
CA GLU A 75 -7.67 1.96 -12.63
C GLU A 75 -6.85 2.32 -11.39
N TRP A 76 -6.46 3.59 -11.28
CA TRP A 76 -5.72 4.08 -10.14
C TRP A 76 -6.51 4.00 -8.84
N GLN A 77 -7.76 4.42 -8.90
CA GLN A 77 -8.68 4.26 -7.79
C GLN A 77 -8.83 2.79 -7.37
N SER A 78 -9.05 1.88 -8.32
CA SER A 78 -9.22 0.46 -8.03
C SER A 78 -7.98 -0.16 -7.40
N SER A 79 -6.77 0.13 -7.91
CA SER A 79 -5.53 -0.33 -7.28
C SER A 79 -5.33 0.27 -5.89
N PHE A 80 -5.68 1.54 -5.69
CA PHE A 80 -5.58 2.18 -4.38
C PHE A 80 -6.54 1.54 -3.37
N GLU A 81 -7.78 1.29 -3.76
CA GLU A 81 -8.77 0.59 -2.94
C GLU A 81 -8.35 -0.85 -2.61
N GLU A 82 -7.73 -1.54 -3.55
CA GLU A 82 -7.20 -2.89 -3.36
C GLU A 82 -6.04 -2.92 -2.36
N LEU A 83 -5.14 -1.93 -2.41
CA LEU A 83 -4.14 -1.76 -1.36
C LEU A 83 -4.82 -1.57 0.01
N GLY A 84 -5.88 -0.76 0.10
CA GLY A 84 -6.66 -0.61 1.34
C GLY A 84 -7.22 -1.91 1.88
N ARG A 85 -7.75 -2.77 1.01
CA ARG A 85 -8.24 -4.10 1.36
C ARG A 85 -7.13 -4.96 1.97
N LEU A 86 -5.96 -5.02 1.34
CA LEU A 86 -4.80 -5.77 1.84
C LEU A 86 -4.29 -5.22 3.18
N LEU A 87 -4.31 -3.89 3.34
CA LEU A 87 -3.94 -3.22 4.58
C LEU A 87 -5.01 -3.33 5.67
N LYS A 88 -6.18 -3.93 5.37
CA LYS A 88 -7.35 -4.03 6.25
C LYS A 88 -7.86 -2.65 6.71
N ILE A 89 -7.74 -1.63 5.84
CA ILE A 89 -8.27 -0.29 6.04
C ILE A 89 -9.45 -0.07 5.11
N ALA A 90 -10.64 0.06 5.69
CA ALA A 90 -11.85 0.36 4.91
C ALA A 90 -11.87 1.85 4.51
N ILE A 91 -11.94 2.11 3.21
CA ILE A 91 -12.35 3.42 2.70
C ILE A 91 -13.88 3.47 2.76
N LYS A 92 -14.43 4.04 3.83
CA LYS A 92 -15.81 4.54 3.86
C LYS A 92 -15.90 5.95 3.32
#